data_AF-A0A9E5V2D1-F1
#
_entry.id   AF-A0A9E5V2D1-F1
#
_cell.length_a   1.000
_cell.length_b   1.000
_cell.length_c   1.000
_cell.angle_alpha   90.00
_cell.angle_beta   90.00
_cell.angle_gamma   90.00
#
_symmetry.space_group_name_H-M   'P 1'
#
loop_
_entity.id
_entity.type
_entity.pdbx_description
1 polymer ?
#
loop_
_entity_poly.entity_id
_entity_poly.type
_entity_poly.pdbx_seq_one_letter_code
_entity_poly.pdbx_strand_id
1 'polypeptide(L)'
;MPTEGGKKALALLSQGFVPLAFYRVNGGYQKLLDETRRLIPDVARFAANDRRFVLAFDQDQKAATKRRVFVALYRFGGLLRQAGCSVGVATWKATQGKGVDDLIVQGGATLWERAYTQAPPLQHWMIWQRLENRLTYLASVKVTTTDLSTLVLDDIPNSGIVAIESAKGTGETGNLEPGVLPYRGRRWITRLF
;
A
#
# COMPACT_ATOMS: atom_id res chain seq x y z
N MET A 1 1.78 12.52 8.22
CA MET A 1 1.37 12.09 6.86
C MET A 1 2.35 12.62 5.82
N PRO A 2 3.30 11.81 5.37
CA PRO A 2 4.26 12.23 4.34
C PRO A 2 3.59 12.47 2.98
N THR A 3 3.91 13.60 2.34
CA THR A 3 3.40 13.99 1.02
C THR A 3 4.42 14.84 0.25
N GLU A 4 4.23 15.01 -1.06
CA GLU A 4 5.08 15.84 -1.90
C GLU A 4 4.48 17.25 -2.08
N GLY A 5 5.28 18.26 -1.75
CA GLY A 5 4.94 19.67 -1.97
C GLY A 5 4.12 20.33 -0.86
N GLY A 6 4.31 21.64 -0.72
CA GLY A 6 3.66 22.45 0.32
C GLY A 6 2.14 22.54 0.16
N LYS A 7 1.62 22.65 -1.07
CA LYS A 7 0.17 22.75 -1.31
C LYS A 7 -0.60 21.52 -0.78
N LYS A 8 -0.04 20.33 -0.98
CA LYS A 8 -0.63 19.06 -0.52
C LYS A 8 -0.60 18.96 1.00
N ALA A 9 0.51 19.35 1.59
CA ALA A 9 0.62 19.43 3.04
C ALA A 9 -0.37 20.43 3.64
N LEU A 10 -0.50 21.63 3.08
CA LEU A 10 -1.47 22.62 3.56
C LEU A 10 -2.91 22.16 3.37
N ALA A 11 -3.23 21.45 2.28
CA ALA A 11 -4.53 20.83 2.10
C ALA A 11 -4.82 19.77 3.18
N LEU A 12 -3.86 18.90 3.50
CA LEU A 12 -4.01 17.94 4.61
C LEU A 12 -4.15 18.63 5.97
N LEU A 13 -3.36 19.68 6.20
CA LEU A 13 -3.39 20.45 7.44
C LEU A 13 -4.74 21.14 7.65
N SER A 14 -5.34 21.68 6.59
CA SER A 14 -6.67 22.30 6.67
C SER A 14 -7.78 21.29 6.96
N GLN A 15 -7.54 20.00 6.72
CA GLN A 15 -8.43 18.90 7.11
C GLN A 15 -8.10 18.30 8.50
N GLY A 16 -7.23 18.95 9.29
CA GLY A 16 -6.92 18.52 10.66
C GLY A 16 -5.86 17.43 10.78
N PHE A 17 -5.13 17.12 9.71
CA PHE A 17 -4.04 16.14 9.75
C PHE A 17 -2.67 16.79 9.98
N VAL A 18 -1.68 15.97 10.39
CA VAL A 18 -0.29 16.42 10.60
C VAL A 18 0.59 15.97 9.43
N PRO A 19 0.78 16.78 8.38
CA PRO A 19 1.57 16.42 7.21
C PRO A 19 3.08 16.54 7.46
N LEU A 20 3.87 15.78 6.69
CA LEU A 20 5.30 16.02 6.48
C LEU A 20 5.49 16.32 4.99
N ALA A 21 5.82 17.58 4.68
CA ALA A 21 5.97 18.04 3.30
C ALA A 21 7.39 17.78 2.81
N PHE A 22 7.54 17.04 1.71
CA PHE A 22 8.83 16.82 1.07
C PHE A 22 8.91 17.53 -0.27
N TYR A 23 10.10 18.01 -0.63
CA TYR A 23 10.34 18.64 -1.93
C TYR A 23 10.21 17.67 -3.11
N ARG A 24 10.51 16.38 -2.88
CA ARG A 24 10.38 15.28 -3.86
C ARG A 24 9.96 14.02 -3.13
N VAL A 25 9.47 13.02 -3.87
CA VAL A 25 9.16 11.68 -3.34
C VAL A 25 10.27 11.02 -2.51
N ASN A 26 11.55 11.35 -2.75
CA ASN A 26 12.69 10.81 -1.99
C ASN A 26 13.08 11.65 -0.76
N GLY A 27 12.38 12.75 -0.46
CA GLY A 27 12.84 13.73 0.54
C GLY A 27 12.82 13.24 1.99
N GLY A 28 12.20 12.09 2.28
CA GLY A 28 12.14 11.53 3.63
C GLY A 28 13.36 10.70 4.04
N TYR A 29 14.28 10.43 3.13
CA TYR A 29 15.45 9.59 3.40
C TYR A 29 16.65 10.02 2.56
N GLN A 30 17.84 9.63 3.01
CA GLN A 30 19.09 9.89 2.30
C GLN A 30 19.87 8.60 2.05
N LYS A 31 20.63 8.61 0.95
CA LYS A 31 21.61 7.58 0.63
C LYS A 31 22.95 7.99 1.25
N LEU A 32 23.62 7.07 1.91
CA LEU A 32 24.93 7.26 2.52
C LEU A 32 26.05 6.83 1.55
N LEU A 33 27.30 7.12 1.91
CA LEU A 33 28.48 6.77 1.10
C LEU A 33 28.67 5.26 0.93
N ASP A 34 28.24 4.47 1.91
CA ASP A 34 28.28 3.01 1.92
C ASP A 34 27.10 2.36 1.17
N GLU A 35 26.41 3.13 0.32
CA GLU A 35 25.21 2.71 -0.43
C GLU A 35 23.96 2.39 0.42
N THR A 36 24.08 2.42 1.76
CA THR A 36 22.96 2.23 2.66
C THR A 36 22.05 3.46 2.67
N ARG A 37 20.88 3.32 3.29
CA ARG A 37 19.88 4.39 3.38
C ARG A 37 19.43 4.53 4.81
N ARG A 38 19.13 5.77 5.19
CA ARG A 38 18.51 6.09 6.48
C ARG A 38 17.48 7.19 6.32
N LEU A 39 16.54 7.26 7.27
CA LEU A 39 15.66 8.42 7.41
C LEU A 39 16.52 9.68 7.61
N ILE A 40 16.09 10.80 7.05
CA ILE A 40 16.72 12.08 7.40
C ILE A 40 16.45 12.39 8.88
N PRO A 41 17.34 13.13 9.57
CA PRO A 41 17.19 13.39 11.01
C PRO A 41 15.82 13.97 11.39
N ASP A 42 15.30 14.89 10.59
CA ASP A 42 14.01 15.54 10.83
C ASP A 42 12.85 14.55 10.79
N VAL A 43 12.90 13.56 9.90
CA VAL A 43 11.86 12.52 9.82
C VAL A 43 12.05 11.47 10.91
N ALA A 44 13.30 11.11 11.23
CA ALA A 44 13.62 10.13 12.26
C ALA A 44 13.04 10.53 13.63
N ARG A 45 13.01 11.83 13.95
CA ARG A 45 12.37 12.37 15.16
C ARG A 45 10.88 12.04 15.30
N PHE A 46 10.18 11.82 14.20
CA PHE A 46 8.78 11.42 14.20
C PHE A 46 8.59 9.90 14.15
N ALA A 47 9.63 9.14 13.80
CA ALA A 47 9.59 7.69 13.64
C ALA A 47 9.89 6.99 14.98
N ALA A 48 9.01 7.18 15.96
CA ALA A 48 9.10 6.61 17.30
C ALA A 48 7.71 6.16 17.80
N ASN A 49 7.69 5.37 18.87
CA ASN A 49 6.47 5.00 19.62
C ASN A 49 5.39 4.31 18.78
N ASP A 50 5.78 3.37 17.91
CA ASP A 50 4.85 2.61 17.05
C ASP A 50 3.88 3.50 16.23
N ARG A 51 4.34 4.70 15.87
CA ARG A 51 3.52 5.69 15.17
C ARG A 51 3.06 5.14 13.82
N ARG A 52 1.77 5.31 13.51
CA ARG A 52 1.22 5.04 12.17
C ARG A 52 1.57 6.16 11.20
N PHE A 53 2.23 5.81 10.11
CA PHE A 53 2.45 6.67 8.95
C PHE A 53 1.53 6.24 7.81
N VAL A 54 0.76 7.20 7.27
CA VAL A 54 0.06 7.02 5.98
C VAL A 54 0.71 7.91 4.95
N LEU A 55 1.27 7.29 3.91
CA LEU A 55 1.97 7.96 2.82
C LEU A 55 0.95 8.42 1.78
N ALA A 56 0.97 9.71 1.44
CA ALA A 56 -0.02 10.38 0.58
C ALA A 56 0.68 11.11 -0.58
N PHE A 57 1.33 10.34 -1.45
CA PHE A 57 2.06 10.87 -2.61
C PHE A 57 1.23 10.79 -3.90
N ASP A 58 1.69 11.49 -4.93
CA ASP A 58 1.01 11.64 -6.21
C ASP A 58 0.64 10.29 -6.86
N GLN A 59 -0.58 10.23 -7.41
CA GLN A 59 -1.05 9.15 -8.29
C GLN A 59 -0.63 9.45 -9.73
N ASP A 60 0.64 9.19 -10.05
CA ASP A 60 1.14 9.36 -11.42
C ASP A 60 0.53 8.34 -12.38
N GLN A 61 0.28 8.72 -13.63
CA GLN A 61 -0.22 7.81 -14.68
C GLN A 61 0.90 7.22 -15.54
N LYS A 62 2.01 7.95 -15.73
CA LYS A 62 3.13 7.53 -16.58
C LYS A 62 3.91 6.39 -15.91
N ALA A 63 4.10 5.27 -16.63
CA ALA A 63 4.71 4.06 -16.08
C ALA A 63 6.10 4.29 -15.44
N ALA A 64 6.98 5.07 -16.09
CA ALA A 64 8.30 5.40 -15.55
C ALA A 64 8.21 6.19 -14.23
N THR A 65 7.26 7.12 -14.13
CA THR A 65 7.05 7.91 -12.92
C THR A 65 6.41 7.07 -11.81
N LYS A 66 5.41 6.24 -12.13
CA LYS A 66 4.84 5.24 -11.22
C LYS A 66 5.93 4.36 -10.60
N ARG A 67 6.86 3.84 -11.42
CA ARG A 67 7.97 3.02 -10.95
C ARG A 67 8.88 3.77 -10.00
N ARG A 68 9.17 5.05 -10.29
CA ARG A 68 10.00 5.91 -9.42
C ARG A 68 9.32 6.16 -8.08
N VAL A 69 8.04 6.52 -8.08
CA VAL A 69 7.24 6.72 -6.87
C VAL A 69 7.17 5.41 -6.08
N PHE A 70 6.91 4.29 -6.77
CA PHE A 70 6.88 2.96 -6.16
C PHE A 70 8.17 2.64 -5.38
N VAL A 71 9.33 2.77 -6.03
CA VAL A 71 10.63 2.50 -5.40
C VAL A 71 10.90 3.44 -4.23
N ALA A 72 10.52 4.71 -4.36
CA ALA A 72 10.70 5.70 -3.31
C ALA A 72 9.85 5.38 -2.07
N LEU A 73 8.56 5.10 -2.24
CA LEU A 73 7.66 4.73 -1.14
C LEU A 73 8.04 3.39 -0.51
N TYR A 74 8.48 2.42 -1.31
CA TYR A 74 9.00 1.16 -0.79
C TYR A 74 10.20 1.37 0.13
N ARG A 75 11.19 2.14 -0.32
CA ARG A 75 12.39 2.45 0.47
C ARG A 75 12.04 3.22 1.73
N PHE A 76 11.27 4.30 1.58
CA PHE A 76 10.92 5.17 2.68
C PHE A 76 10.05 4.45 3.74
N GLY A 77 9.01 3.75 3.29
CA GLY A 77 8.16 2.94 4.15
C GLY A 77 8.93 1.80 4.82
N GLY A 78 9.89 1.19 4.13
CA GLY A 78 10.79 0.18 4.71
C GLY A 78 11.62 0.74 5.87
N LEU A 79 12.21 1.94 5.70
CA LEU A 79 12.98 2.61 6.76
C LEU A 79 12.11 2.99 7.97
N LEU A 80 10.88 3.48 7.74
CA LEU A 80 9.93 3.76 8.82
C LEU A 80 9.58 2.49 9.60
N ARG A 81 9.36 1.37 8.90
CA ARG A 81 9.10 0.07 9.55
C ARG A 81 10.30 -0.45 10.33
N GLN A 82 11.52 -0.26 9.84
CA GLN A 82 12.75 -0.59 10.58
C GLN A 82 12.88 0.23 11.87
N ALA A 83 12.37 1.46 11.88
CA ALA A 83 12.25 2.29 13.08
C ALA A 83 11.05 1.91 13.97
N GLY A 84 10.40 0.77 13.74
CA GLY A 84 9.31 0.26 14.56
C GLY A 84 7.95 0.93 14.30
N CYS A 85 7.77 1.63 13.18
CA CYS A 85 6.50 2.26 12.83
C CYS A 85 5.59 1.37 11.98
N SER A 86 4.28 1.54 12.10
CA SER A 86 3.32 0.99 11.14
C SER A 86 3.18 1.91 9.93
N VAL A 87 3.11 1.35 8.72
CA VAL A 87 3.09 2.12 7.48
C VAL A 87 1.96 1.64 6.57
N GLY A 88 1.11 2.57 6.16
CA GLY A 88 0.13 2.39 5.09
C GLY A 88 0.38 3.36 3.94
N VAL A 89 -0.17 3.06 2.77
CA VAL A 89 -0.10 3.93 1.58
C VAL A 89 -1.51 4.27 1.14
N ALA A 90 -1.89 5.55 1.18
CA ALA A 90 -3.20 5.98 0.71
C ALA A 90 -3.24 5.90 -0.82
N THR A 91 -4.33 5.37 -1.36
CA THR A 91 -4.53 5.19 -2.80
C THR A 91 -5.91 5.66 -3.22
N TRP A 92 -6.00 6.31 -4.38
CA TRP A 92 -7.25 6.73 -5.02
C TRP A 92 -7.10 6.62 -6.54
N LYS A 93 -8.20 6.76 -7.28
CA LYS A 93 -8.18 6.68 -8.74
C LYS A 93 -7.50 7.92 -9.30
N ALA A 94 -6.63 7.77 -10.29
CA ALA A 94 -5.96 8.91 -10.93
C ALA A 94 -6.93 9.91 -11.58
N THR A 95 -8.18 9.50 -11.87
CA THR A 95 -9.26 10.39 -12.34
C THR A 95 -9.79 11.32 -11.25
N GLN A 96 -9.58 10.99 -9.97
CA GLN A 96 -10.00 11.77 -8.81
C GLN A 96 -8.97 12.86 -8.43
N GLY A 97 -7.86 12.96 -9.16
CA GLY A 97 -6.81 13.94 -8.89
C GLY A 97 -5.41 13.33 -8.82
N LYS A 98 -4.40 14.13 -9.17
CA LYS A 98 -3.00 13.69 -9.13
C LYS A 98 -2.51 13.68 -7.69
N GLY A 99 -2.68 14.79 -6.99
CA GLY A 99 -2.32 14.91 -5.57
C GLY A 99 -3.53 14.78 -4.65
N VAL A 100 -3.24 14.72 -3.35
CA VAL A 100 -4.29 14.74 -2.32
C VAL A 100 -5.04 16.07 -2.25
N ASP A 101 -4.38 17.17 -2.62
CA ASP A 101 -5.02 18.48 -2.83
C ASP A 101 -6.10 18.39 -3.91
N ASP A 102 -5.79 17.78 -5.06
CA ASP A 102 -6.77 17.57 -6.13
C ASP A 102 -7.93 16.67 -5.67
N LEU A 103 -7.62 15.60 -4.92
CA LEU A 103 -8.63 14.69 -4.37
C LEU A 103 -9.62 15.41 -3.45
N ILE A 104 -9.11 16.25 -2.55
CA ILE A 104 -9.91 17.03 -1.62
C ILE A 104 -10.75 18.07 -2.38
N VAL A 105 -10.21 18.71 -3.42
CA VAL A 105 -10.97 19.66 -4.24
C VAL A 105 -12.11 18.96 -5.00
N GLN A 106 -11.86 17.77 -5.56
CA GLN A 106 -12.84 17.10 -6.42
C GLN A 106 -13.97 16.42 -5.67
N GLY A 107 -13.72 15.84 -4.49
CA GLY A 107 -14.77 15.13 -3.74
C GLY A 107 -14.73 15.34 -2.24
N GLY A 108 -14.13 16.43 -1.80
CA GLY A 108 -14.16 16.88 -0.41
C GLY A 108 -13.27 16.06 0.53
N ALA A 109 -13.35 16.44 1.81
CA ALA A 109 -12.62 15.81 2.91
C ALA A 109 -12.92 14.31 3.02
N THR A 110 -14.18 13.92 2.77
CA THR A 110 -14.66 12.54 2.94
C THR A 110 -13.98 11.55 2.01
N LEU A 111 -13.66 11.94 0.77
CA LEU A 111 -12.88 11.09 -0.14
C LEU A 111 -11.46 10.86 0.40
N TRP A 112 -10.82 11.90 0.93
CA TRP A 112 -9.51 11.77 1.54
C TRP A 112 -9.55 10.90 2.80
N GLU A 113 -10.51 11.14 3.71
CA GLU A 113 -10.67 10.36 4.94
C GLU A 113 -10.87 8.87 4.65
N ARG A 114 -11.63 8.54 3.60
CA ARG A 114 -11.76 7.16 3.13
C ARG A 114 -10.43 6.60 2.66
N ALA A 115 -9.70 7.31 1.80
CA ALA A 115 -8.38 6.87 1.31
C ALA A 115 -7.36 6.71 2.44
N TYR A 116 -7.42 7.56 3.46
CA TYR A 116 -6.60 7.48 4.67
C TYR A 116 -6.95 6.26 5.52
N THR A 117 -8.23 6.07 5.83
CA THR A 117 -8.71 5.01 6.71
C THR A 117 -8.47 3.64 6.08
N GLN A 118 -8.74 3.53 4.77
CA GLN A 118 -8.59 2.30 3.99
C GLN A 118 -7.16 2.10 3.46
N ALA A 119 -6.19 2.94 3.84
CA ALA A 119 -4.83 2.85 3.35
C ALA A 119 -4.23 1.46 3.65
N PRO A 120 -3.98 0.62 2.61
CA PRO A 120 -3.44 -0.71 2.83
C PRO A 120 -2.07 -0.65 3.50
N PRO A 121 -1.74 -1.62 4.37
CA PRO A 121 -0.38 -1.79 4.88
C PRO A 121 0.63 -1.85 3.74
N LEU A 122 1.84 -1.30 3.95
CA LEU A 122 2.88 -1.18 2.92
C LEU A 122 3.11 -2.49 2.15
N GLN A 123 3.14 -3.63 2.84
CA GLN A 123 3.32 -4.94 2.20
C GLN A 123 2.17 -5.29 1.26
N HIS A 124 0.92 -5.02 1.64
CA HIS A 124 -0.24 -5.29 0.80
C HIS A 124 -0.20 -4.39 -0.43
N TRP A 125 0.04 -3.10 -0.22
CA TRP A 125 0.21 -2.14 -1.31
C TRP A 125 1.32 -2.56 -2.29
N MET A 126 2.46 -3.06 -1.81
CA MET A 126 3.53 -3.54 -2.68
C MET A 126 3.10 -4.70 -3.58
N ILE A 127 2.30 -5.61 -3.05
CA ILE A 127 1.80 -6.76 -3.82
C ILE A 127 0.86 -6.26 -4.89
N TRP A 128 -0.10 -5.39 -4.54
CA TRP A 128 -1.01 -4.76 -5.50
C TRP A 128 -0.25 -4.08 -6.65
N GLN A 129 0.78 -3.30 -6.34
CA GLN A 129 1.61 -2.63 -7.36
C GLN A 129 2.38 -3.61 -8.25
N ARG A 130 2.77 -4.79 -7.75
CA ARG A 130 3.41 -5.83 -8.56
C ARG A 130 2.40 -6.57 -9.43
N LEU A 131 1.22 -6.88 -8.89
CA LEU A 131 0.14 -7.57 -9.60
C LEU A 131 -0.46 -6.71 -10.72
N GLU A 132 -0.58 -5.39 -10.52
CA GLU A 132 -0.97 -4.43 -11.58
C GLU A 132 0.00 -4.45 -12.77
N ASN A 133 1.28 -4.79 -12.54
CA ASN A 133 2.29 -4.97 -13.59
C ASN A 133 2.28 -6.39 -14.21
N ARG A 134 1.12 -7.08 -14.12
CA ARG A 134 0.82 -8.46 -14.54
C ARG A 134 1.39 -9.52 -13.60
N LEU A 135 0.55 -10.50 -13.25
CA LEU A 135 1.01 -11.85 -12.89
C LEU A 135 1.76 -12.42 -14.08
N THR A 136 3.05 -12.07 -14.21
CA THR A 136 3.97 -12.78 -15.12
C THR A 136 4.43 -14.11 -14.52
N TYR A 137 4.10 -14.35 -13.25
CA TYR A 137 4.29 -15.62 -12.59
C TYR A 137 3.20 -16.59 -13.02
N LEU A 138 3.63 -17.75 -13.50
CA LEU A 138 2.73 -18.88 -13.67
C LEU A 138 2.13 -19.23 -12.31
N ALA A 139 0.82 -19.48 -12.30
CA ALA A 139 0.15 -19.98 -11.11
C ALA A 139 0.90 -21.23 -10.60
N SER A 140 1.42 -21.16 -9.37
CA SER A 140 2.14 -22.27 -8.76
C SER A 140 1.24 -23.48 -8.56
N VAL A 141 -0.05 -23.24 -8.36
CA VAL A 141 -1.09 -24.25 -8.28
C VAL A 141 -2.26 -23.77 -9.15
N LYS A 142 -2.67 -24.59 -10.11
CA LYS A 142 -3.92 -24.38 -10.86
C LYS A 142 -4.93 -25.40 -10.36
N VAL A 143 -6.03 -24.92 -9.81
CA VAL A 143 -7.13 -25.78 -9.38
C VAL A 143 -8.33 -25.51 -10.26
N THR A 144 -8.87 -26.56 -10.87
CA THR A 144 -10.10 -26.49 -11.66
C THR A 144 -11.25 -26.98 -10.77
N THR A 145 -11.74 -26.11 -9.90
CA THR A 145 -12.90 -26.39 -9.05
C THR A 145 -13.91 -25.26 -9.14
N THR A 146 -15.19 -25.61 -9.03
CA THR A 146 -16.30 -24.65 -8.99
C THR A 146 -16.47 -24.01 -7.61
N ASP A 147 -15.89 -24.62 -6.56
CA ASP A 147 -15.94 -24.13 -5.19
C ASP A 147 -14.57 -24.25 -4.52
N LEU A 148 -14.01 -23.10 -4.12
CA LEU A 148 -12.73 -23.01 -3.42
C LEU A 148 -12.76 -23.65 -2.02
N SER A 149 -13.92 -23.98 -1.45
CA SER A 149 -14.04 -24.70 -0.17
C SER A 149 -13.43 -26.12 -0.23
N THR A 150 -13.32 -26.67 -1.45
CA THR A 150 -12.74 -28.00 -1.72
C THR A 150 -11.22 -28.00 -1.80
N LEU A 151 -10.56 -26.84 -1.67
CA LEU A 151 -9.11 -26.76 -1.68
C LEU A 151 -8.51 -27.50 -0.48
N VAL A 152 -7.66 -28.48 -0.78
CA VAL A 152 -6.81 -29.12 0.22
C VAL A 152 -5.75 -28.12 0.68
N LEU A 153 -5.85 -27.69 1.94
CA LEU A 153 -5.02 -26.61 2.49
C LEU A 153 -3.55 -26.97 2.69
N ASP A 154 -3.23 -28.26 2.63
CA ASP A 154 -1.88 -28.80 2.72
C ASP A 154 -1.05 -28.50 1.46
N ASP A 155 -1.70 -28.27 0.32
CA ASP A 155 -1.05 -27.87 -0.94
C ASP A 155 -0.75 -26.36 -0.99
N ILE A 156 -1.28 -25.59 -0.04
CA ILE A 156 -1.07 -24.15 0.06
C ILE A 156 0.05 -23.87 1.07
N PRO A 157 1.05 -23.03 0.73
CA PRO A 157 2.15 -22.73 1.64
C PRO A 157 1.67 -22.23 3.01
N ASN A 158 2.25 -22.78 4.08
CA ASN A 158 1.90 -22.49 5.46
C ASN A 158 2.28 -21.08 5.93
N SER A 159 3.05 -20.33 5.13
CA SER A 159 3.45 -18.96 5.44
C SER A 159 3.63 -18.15 4.15
N GLY A 160 3.59 -16.82 4.27
CA GLY A 160 3.73 -15.91 3.13
C GLY A 160 2.40 -15.37 2.63
N ILE A 161 2.41 -14.90 1.38
CA ILE A 161 1.23 -14.31 0.72
C ILE A 161 0.66 -15.35 -0.23
N VAL A 162 -0.62 -15.64 -0.08
CA VAL A 162 -1.38 -16.46 -1.02
C VAL A 162 -2.30 -15.54 -1.80
N ALA A 163 -2.10 -15.48 -3.12
CA ALA A 163 -2.98 -14.77 -4.03
C ALA A 163 -3.90 -15.77 -4.70
N ILE A 164 -5.20 -15.52 -4.63
CA ILE A 164 -6.22 -16.34 -5.30
C ILE A 164 -6.85 -15.49 -6.42
N GLU A 165 -7.02 -16.11 -7.58
CA GLU A 165 -7.74 -15.53 -8.72
C GLU A 165 -8.87 -16.48 -9.09
N SER A 166 -10.11 -15.98 -9.08
CA SER A 166 -11.29 -16.78 -9.37
C SER A 166 -12.36 -15.98 -10.12
N ALA A 167 -13.25 -16.70 -10.82
CA ALA A 167 -14.40 -16.09 -11.47
C ALA A 167 -15.48 -15.72 -10.44
N LYS A 168 -16.24 -14.64 -10.69
CA LYS A 168 -17.34 -14.19 -9.84
C LYS A 168 -18.37 -15.32 -9.63
N GLY A 169 -18.70 -15.61 -8.36
CA GLY A 169 -19.69 -16.64 -8.00
C GLY A 169 -19.12 -18.00 -7.59
N THR A 170 -17.79 -18.14 -7.46
CA THR A 170 -17.11 -19.40 -7.08
C THR A 170 -16.81 -19.55 -5.57
N GLY A 171 -17.49 -18.77 -4.72
CA GLY A 171 -17.36 -18.87 -3.26
C GLY A 171 -16.18 -18.10 -2.63
N GLU A 172 -15.40 -17.33 -3.39
CA GLU A 172 -14.19 -16.62 -2.92
C GLU A 172 -14.44 -15.70 -1.71
N THR A 173 -15.55 -14.96 -1.67
CA THR A 173 -15.88 -14.04 -0.58
C THR A 173 -16.40 -14.71 0.69
N GLY A 174 -17.02 -15.88 0.61
CA GLY A 174 -17.51 -16.62 1.80
C GLY A 174 -16.39 -17.39 2.51
N ASN A 175 -15.38 -17.82 1.76
CA ASN A 175 -14.34 -18.73 2.25
C ASN A 175 -13.11 -18.01 2.84
N LEU A 176 -13.04 -16.68 2.76
CA LEU A 176 -11.95 -15.87 3.34
C LEU A 176 -12.34 -15.10 4.60
N GLU A 177 -13.59 -15.29 5.05
CA GLU A 177 -14.00 -14.87 6.39
C GLU A 177 -13.08 -15.55 7.44
N PRO A 178 -12.77 -14.86 8.55
CA PRO A 178 -11.98 -15.41 9.64
C PRO A 178 -12.69 -16.59 10.30
N GLY A 179 -12.52 -17.78 9.72
CA GLY A 179 -13.19 -19.01 10.17
C GLY A 179 -13.09 -20.18 9.19
N VAL A 180 -12.98 -19.93 7.88
CA VAL A 180 -12.97 -21.02 6.85
C VAL A 180 -11.55 -21.39 6.41
N LEU A 181 -10.64 -20.41 6.33
CA LEU A 181 -9.23 -20.64 6.06
C LEU A 181 -8.39 -20.33 7.31
N PRO A 182 -7.64 -21.30 7.87
CA PRO A 182 -6.96 -21.11 9.13
C PRO A 182 -5.91 -19.99 9.02
N TYR A 183 -6.00 -19.01 9.91
CA TYR A 183 -5.01 -17.95 10.13
C TYR A 183 -3.72 -18.54 10.75
N ARG A 184 -3.03 -19.45 10.04
CA ARG A 184 -1.71 -19.98 10.41
C ARG A 184 -0.58 -19.04 9.97
N GLY A 185 -0.69 -17.74 10.23
CA GLY A 185 0.32 -16.75 9.79
C GLY A 185 0.33 -16.43 8.29
N ARG A 186 -0.73 -16.82 7.56
CA ARG A 186 -0.94 -16.53 6.14
C ARG A 186 -1.61 -15.16 5.95
N ARG A 187 -1.33 -14.49 4.83
CA ARG A 187 -2.07 -13.29 4.40
C ARG A 187 -2.67 -13.52 3.02
N TRP A 188 -3.96 -13.28 2.90
CA TRP A 188 -4.75 -13.55 1.70
C TRP A 188 -4.98 -12.27 0.89
N ILE A 189 -4.91 -12.38 -0.44
CA ILE A 189 -5.27 -11.30 -1.38
C ILE A 189 -6.15 -11.90 -2.47
N THR A 190 -7.29 -11.25 -2.73
CA THR A 190 -8.25 -11.66 -3.76
C THR A 190 -8.39 -10.60 -4.83
N ARG A 191 -8.61 -11.04 -6.07
CA ARG A 191 -8.96 -10.17 -7.19
C ARG A 191 -10.24 -10.68 -7.85
N LEU A 192 -11.33 -9.94 -7.63
CA LEU A 192 -12.62 -10.20 -8.28
C LEU A 192 -12.68 -9.49 -9.64
N PHE A 193 -13.18 -10.18 -10.66
CA PHE A 193 -13.59 -9.61 -11.96
C PHE A 193 -15.11 -9.50 -12.06
#